data_AF-A0A8T4DU65-F1
#
_entry.id   AF-A0A8T4DU65-F1
#
_cell.length_a   1.000
_cell.length_b   1.000
_cell.length_c   1.000
_cell.angle_alpha   90.00
_cell.angle_beta   90.00
_cell.angle_gamma   90.00
#
_symmetry.space_group_name_H-M   'P 1'
#
loop_
_entity.id
_entity.type
_entity.pdbx_description
1 polymer ?
#
loop_
_entity_poly.entity_id
_entity_poly.type
_entity_poly.pdbx_seq_one_letter_code
_entity_poly.pdbx_strand_id
1 'polypeptide(L)'
;MSSSELPLVSKISKEIEIPPGSDYYLQFHAQNKTLQSKIIEPTTGGLSENVIAAIVKSPRWIQSRLTSQFHSLDDPESYANVLRNASKTYADEIAFSIACCPVGRVPSAALLKENAESLYEHDLWIDYADIVDYDDGSGNYFSTIRYRVLENGTGHHYELPLEVYYWYVVHPKITNEDIDAVYGPLWRNYLF
;
A
#
# COMPACT_ATOMS: atom_id res chain seq x y z
N MET A 1 -12.98 -41.77 29.58
CA MET A 1 -12.27 -40.75 28.79
C MET A 1 -13.28 -39.66 28.48
N SER A 2 -13.17 -38.51 29.15
CA SER A 2 -14.13 -37.41 29.03
C SER A 2 -13.88 -36.66 27.72
N SER A 3 -14.87 -36.66 26.84
CA SER A 3 -14.94 -35.75 25.69
C SER A 3 -15.10 -34.34 26.26
N SER A 4 -14.04 -33.54 26.23
CA SER A 4 -14.16 -32.11 26.49
C SER A 4 -14.77 -31.46 25.25
N GLU A 5 -16.05 -31.09 25.35
CA GLU A 5 -16.72 -30.27 24.35
C GLU A 5 -15.92 -28.97 24.12
N LEU A 6 -15.49 -28.74 22.88
CA LEU A 6 -14.79 -27.51 22.52
C LEU A 6 -15.79 -26.34 22.59
N PRO A 7 -15.49 -25.26 23.32
CA PRO A 7 -16.45 -24.18 23.55
C PRO A 7 -16.90 -23.54 22.23
N LEU A 8 -18.21 -23.53 21.98
CA LEU A 8 -18.79 -22.82 20.84
C LEU A 8 -18.79 -21.32 21.15
N VAL A 9 -18.03 -20.54 20.40
CA VAL A 9 -17.94 -19.09 20.60
C VAL A 9 -18.85 -18.40 19.59
N SER A 10 -19.96 -17.82 20.08
CA SER A 10 -20.92 -17.09 19.24
C SER A 10 -20.57 -15.61 19.05
N LYS A 11 -19.96 -14.98 20.06
CA LYS A 11 -19.57 -13.56 20.02
C LYS A 11 -18.35 -13.31 20.90
N ILE A 12 -17.42 -12.50 20.39
CA ILE A 12 -16.33 -11.88 21.17
C ILE A 12 -16.44 -10.38 20.93
N SER A 13 -16.33 -9.57 21.98
CA SER A 13 -16.39 -8.10 21.89
C SER A 13 -15.29 -7.47 22.73
N LYS A 14 -14.72 -6.37 22.22
CA LYS A 14 -13.72 -5.57 22.92
C LYS A 14 -13.91 -4.09 22.53
N GLU A 15 -13.92 -3.21 23.51
CA GLU A 15 -13.95 -1.76 23.31
C GLU A 15 -12.55 -1.21 23.53
N ILE A 16 -12.08 -0.38 22.59
CA ILE A 16 -10.74 0.23 22.59
C ILE A 16 -10.86 1.66 22.08
N GLU A 17 -10.12 2.57 22.70
CA GLU A 17 -9.87 3.91 22.20
C GLU A 17 -8.58 3.90 21.36
N ILE A 18 -8.66 4.36 20.11
CA ILE A 18 -7.53 4.44 19.19
C ILE A 18 -7.19 5.92 19.02
N PRO A 19 -6.08 6.41 19.62
CA PRO A 19 -5.62 7.78 19.40
C PRO A 19 -5.48 8.15 17.92
N PRO A 20 -5.66 9.43 17.55
CA PRO A 20 -5.41 9.89 16.19
C PRO A 20 -4.01 9.49 15.71
N GLY A 21 -3.93 8.83 14.55
CA GLY A 21 -2.67 8.40 13.94
C GLY A 21 -2.02 7.17 14.56
N SER A 22 -2.70 6.48 15.49
CA SER A 22 -2.22 5.22 16.06
C SER A 22 -2.88 4.00 15.39
N ASP A 23 -2.14 2.90 15.34
CA ASP A 23 -2.63 1.62 14.83
C ASP A 23 -3.00 0.68 15.98
N TYR A 24 -4.06 -0.10 15.81
CA TYR A 24 -4.46 -1.14 16.75
C TYR A 24 -4.67 -2.47 16.04
N TYR A 25 -3.90 -3.49 16.42
CA TYR A 25 -3.94 -4.80 15.78
C TYR A 25 -4.77 -5.79 16.59
N LEU A 26 -5.68 -6.47 15.89
CA LEU A 26 -6.50 -7.57 16.40
C LEU A 26 -6.13 -8.85 15.67
N GLN A 27 -5.63 -9.83 16.41
CA GLN A 27 -5.37 -11.17 15.89
C GLN A 27 -6.40 -12.15 16.44
N PHE A 28 -7.08 -12.87 15.55
CA PHE A 28 -7.95 -13.97 15.93
C PHE A 28 -7.18 -15.29 15.89
N HIS A 29 -7.06 -15.95 17.04
CA HIS A 29 -6.46 -17.28 17.14
C HIS A 29 -7.53 -18.34 16.99
N ALA A 30 -7.60 -18.98 15.81
CA ALA A 30 -8.63 -19.97 15.49
C ALA A 30 -8.58 -21.20 16.42
N GLN A 31 -7.40 -21.66 16.86
CA GLN A 31 -7.30 -22.83 17.75
C GLN A 31 -7.89 -22.56 19.14
N ASN A 32 -7.66 -21.36 19.67
CA ASN A 32 -8.04 -20.99 21.03
C ASN A 32 -9.37 -20.23 21.07
N LYS A 33 -9.90 -19.83 19.90
CA LYS A 33 -11.08 -18.98 19.74
C LYS A 33 -10.98 -17.68 20.57
N THR A 34 -9.79 -17.09 20.61
CA THR A 34 -9.49 -15.87 21.37
C THR A 34 -9.09 -14.73 20.46
N LEU A 35 -9.52 -13.53 20.82
CA LEU A 35 -9.05 -12.28 20.22
C LEU A 35 -7.85 -11.77 21.04
N GLN A 36 -6.66 -11.81 20.47
CA GLN A 36 -5.48 -11.19 21.08
C GLN A 36 -5.28 -9.82 20.47
N SER A 37 -5.28 -8.80 21.34
CA SER A 37 -4.80 -7.48 20.97
C SER A 37 -3.32 -7.42 21.19
N LYS A 38 -2.57 -6.98 20.19
CA LYS A 38 -1.16 -6.71 20.35
C LYS A 38 -0.89 -5.31 19.83
N ILE A 39 -0.20 -4.50 20.64
CA ILE A 39 0.51 -3.35 20.10
C ILE A 39 1.68 -3.97 19.36
N ILE A 40 1.49 -4.23 18.06
CA ILE A 40 2.58 -4.63 17.18
C ILE A 40 3.18 -3.32 16.74
N GLU A 41 4.16 -2.82 17.49
CA GLU A 41 5.09 -1.90 16.85
C GLU A 41 5.77 -2.70 15.74
N PRO A 42 5.75 -2.24 14.48
CA PRO A 42 6.45 -2.91 13.40
C PRO A 42 7.95 -2.87 13.74
N THR A 43 8.44 -3.95 14.34
CA THR A 43 9.86 -4.09 14.63
C THR A 43 10.56 -4.52 13.35
N THR A 44 11.67 -3.87 13.03
CA THR A 44 12.57 -4.33 11.97
C THR A 44 13.34 -5.59 12.37
N GLY A 45 13.15 -6.08 13.61
CA GLY A 45 13.76 -7.31 14.09
C GLY A 45 13.37 -8.52 13.23
N GLY A 46 14.38 -9.19 12.67
CA GLY A 46 14.20 -10.34 11.77
C GLY A 46 14.20 -9.99 10.28
N LEU A 47 14.15 -8.71 9.92
CA LEU A 47 14.33 -8.26 8.53
C LEU A 47 15.82 -8.10 8.21
N SER A 48 16.18 -8.33 6.95
CA SER A 48 17.55 -8.10 6.47
C SER A 48 17.88 -6.61 6.37
N GLU A 49 19.16 -6.27 6.33
CA GLU A 49 19.62 -4.89 6.12
C GLU A 49 19.10 -4.30 4.80
N ASN A 50 18.94 -5.13 3.77
CA ASN A 50 18.44 -4.70 2.47
C ASN A 50 16.95 -4.29 2.55
N VAL A 51 16.14 -5.11 3.24
CA VAL A 51 14.73 -4.80 3.49
C VAL A 51 14.59 -3.54 4.33
N ILE A 52 15.40 -3.40 5.39
CA ILE A 52 15.41 -2.19 6.23
C ILE A 52 15.76 -0.96 5.41
N ALA A 53 16.78 -1.03 4.55
CA ALA A 53 17.16 0.08 3.68
C ALA A 53 16.05 0.46 2.70
N ALA A 54 15.31 -0.53 2.17
CA ALA A 54 14.16 -0.30 1.30
C ALA A 54 13.02 0.41 2.05
N ILE A 55 12.71 -0.01 3.28
CA ILE A 55 11.70 0.65 4.14
C ILE A 55 12.11 2.09 4.46
N VAL A 56 13.36 2.32 4.85
CA VAL A 56 13.87 3.67 5.21
C VAL A 56 13.80 4.63 4.01
N LYS A 57 13.95 4.11 2.79
CA LYS A 57 13.82 4.90 1.57
C LYS A 57 12.38 5.35 1.32
N SER A 58 11.37 4.58 1.73
CA SER A 58 9.95 4.90 1.55
C SER A 58 9.48 6.05 2.44
N PRO A 59 8.36 6.71 2.10
CA PRO A 59 7.81 7.76 2.94
C PRO A 59 7.43 7.29 4.35
N ARG A 60 7.69 8.11 5.36
CA ARG A 60 7.38 7.77 6.77
C ARG A 60 5.94 7.32 6.99
N TRP A 61 4.99 7.93 6.31
CA TRP A 61 3.56 7.63 6.46
C TRP A 61 3.19 6.19 6.04
N ILE A 62 3.98 5.51 5.19
CA ILE A 62 3.72 4.12 4.77
C ILE A 62 4.62 3.09 5.46
N GLN A 63 5.74 3.50 6.07
CA GLN A 63 6.76 2.60 6.62
C GLN A 63 6.21 1.57 7.63
N SER A 64 5.26 1.95 8.49
CA SER A 64 4.64 1.04 9.48
C SER A 64 3.96 -0.15 8.79
N ARG A 65 3.09 0.14 7.82
CA ARG A 65 2.37 -0.87 7.04
C ARG A 65 3.30 -1.69 6.16
N LEU A 66 4.26 -1.01 5.52
CA LEU A 66 5.25 -1.66 4.67
C LEU A 66 6.10 -2.67 5.48
N THR A 67 6.57 -2.28 6.66
CA THR A 67 7.30 -3.18 7.58
C THR A 67 6.46 -4.40 7.94
N SER A 68 5.18 -4.20 8.25
CA SER A 68 4.25 -5.29 8.56
C SER A 68 4.06 -6.23 7.38
N GLN A 69 3.95 -5.69 6.16
CA GLN A 69 3.84 -6.49 4.96
C GLN A 69 5.11 -7.31 4.70
N PHE A 70 6.29 -6.72 4.87
CA PHE A 70 7.57 -7.42 4.66
C PHE A 70 7.73 -8.68 5.52
N HIS A 71 7.21 -8.67 6.74
CA HIS A 71 7.17 -9.87 7.60
C HIS A 71 6.26 -10.99 7.07
N SER A 72 5.33 -10.66 6.18
CA SER A 72 4.35 -11.59 5.62
C SER A 72 4.68 -12.08 4.21
N LEU A 73 5.70 -11.51 3.57
CA LEU A 73 6.12 -11.88 2.22
C LEU A 73 6.95 -13.16 2.24
N ASP A 74 6.72 -14.05 1.27
CA ASP A 74 7.52 -15.26 1.09
C ASP A 74 8.94 -14.94 0.62
N ASP A 75 9.10 -13.91 -0.23
CA ASP A 75 10.39 -13.44 -0.76
C ASP A 75 10.54 -11.92 -0.57
N PRO A 76 10.84 -11.45 0.66
CA PRO A 76 10.98 -10.01 0.94
C PRO A 76 12.17 -9.36 0.21
N GLU A 77 13.20 -10.12 -0.17
CA GLU A 77 14.39 -9.58 -0.84
C GLU A 77 14.11 -9.08 -2.25
N SER A 78 13.26 -9.79 -3.00
CA SER A 78 12.86 -9.35 -4.34
C SER A 78 12.19 -7.96 -4.33
N TYR A 79 11.26 -7.74 -3.40
CA TYR A 79 10.60 -6.44 -3.23
C TYR A 79 11.55 -5.36 -2.72
N ALA A 80 12.42 -5.69 -1.77
CA ALA A 80 13.42 -4.76 -1.26
C ALA A 80 14.38 -4.29 -2.35
N ASN A 81 14.85 -5.20 -3.21
CA ASN A 81 15.73 -4.88 -4.33
C ASN A 81 15.07 -3.93 -5.32
N VAL A 82 13.82 -4.18 -5.69
CA VAL A 82 13.06 -3.29 -6.57
C VAL A 82 12.92 -1.90 -5.97
N LEU A 83 12.44 -1.81 -4.73
CA LEU A 83 12.18 -0.54 -4.06
C LEU A 83 13.47 0.26 -3.83
N ARG A 84 14.56 -0.41 -3.45
CA ARG A 84 15.88 0.20 -3.23
C ARG A 84 16.47 0.75 -4.53
N ASN A 85 16.29 0.04 -5.65
CA ASN A 85 16.85 0.45 -6.95
C ASN A 85 15.93 1.38 -7.75
N ALA A 86 14.66 1.53 -7.37
CA ALA A 86 13.73 2.45 -8.02
C ALA A 86 14.20 3.92 -7.95
N SER A 87 13.79 4.77 -8.89
CA SER A 87 13.92 6.22 -8.70
C SER A 87 13.13 6.67 -7.47
N LYS A 88 13.49 7.80 -6.85
CA LYS A 88 12.68 8.40 -5.78
C LYS A 88 11.26 8.71 -6.27
N THR A 89 11.13 9.08 -7.54
CA THR A 89 9.87 9.37 -8.25
C THR A 89 8.82 8.26 -8.18
N TYR A 90 9.22 7.00 -7.99
CA TYR A 90 8.29 5.86 -7.98
C TYR A 90 8.23 5.16 -6.62
N ALA A 91 9.05 5.62 -5.67
CA ALA A 91 9.34 4.85 -4.48
C ALA A 91 8.14 4.78 -3.54
N ASP A 92 7.34 5.84 -3.49
CA ASP A 92 6.11 5.91 -2.72
C ASP A 92 4.99 5.07 -3.33
N GLU A 93 4.76 5.08 -4.65
CA GLU A 93 3.74 4.24 -5.29
C GLU A 93 4.06 2.76 -5.16
N ILE A 94 5.33 2.37 -5.35
CA ILE A 94 5.77 0.99 -5.17
C ILE A 94 5.60 0.58 -3.70
N ALA A 95 6.06 1.41 -2.76
CA ALA A 95 5.91 1.13 -1.33
C ALA A 95 4.44 1.01 -0.91
N PHE A 96 3.58 1.91 -1.40
CA PHE A 96 2.14 1.87 -1.15
C PHE A 96 1.52 0.59 -1.67
N SER A 97 1.84 0.22 -2.91
CA SER A 97 1.30 -0.97 -3.56
C SER A 97 1.70 -2.25 -2.83
N ILE A 98 2.97 -2.36 -2.38
CA ILE A 98 3.40 -3.49 -1.54
C ILE A 98 2.59 -3.50 -0.25
N ALA A 99 2.59 -2.38 0.49
CA ALA A 99 2.04 -2.28 1.83
C ALA A 99 0.50 -2.47 1.91
N CYS A 100 -0.22 -2.16 0.84
CA CYS A 100 -1.69 -2.16 0.83
C CYS A 100 -2.32 -3.36 0.10
N CYS A 101 -1.50 -4.24 -0.51
CA CYS A 101 -1.98 -5.50 -1.05
C CYS A 101 -2.44 -6.47 0.07
N PRO A 102 -3.44 -7.33 -0.18
CA PRO A 102 -3.78 -8.39 0.75
C PRO A 102 -2.58 -9.32 1.00
N VAL A 103 -2.41 -9.75 2.26
CA VAL A 103 -1.37 -10.70 2.65
C VAL A 103 -1.50 -11.99 1.83
N GLY A 104 -0.36 -12.48 1.32
CA GLY A 104 -0.31 -13.67 0.45
C GLY A 104 -0.81 -13.44 -0.99
N ARG A 105 -1.19 -12.21 -1.35
CA ARG A 105 -1.64 -11.85 -2.70
C ARG A 105 -0.90 -10.64 -3.27
N VAL A 106 0.32 -10.39 -2.80
CA VAL A 106 1.14 -9.31 -3.35
C VAL A 106 1.64 -9.72 -4.74
N PRO A 107 1.38 -8.93 -5.79
CA PRO A 107 1.89 -9.21 -7.13
C PRO A 107 3.41 -9.14 -7.18
N SER A 108 4.02 -9.67 -8.23
CA SER A 108 5.48 -9.66 -8.35
C SER A 108 6.07 -8.24 -8.25
N ALA A 109 7.23 -8.11 -7.61
CA ALA A 109 7.89 -6.83 -7.42
C ALA A 109 8.14 -6.09 -8.75
N ALA A 110 8.46 -6.83 -9.82
CA ALA A 110 8.63 -6.28 -11.17
C ALA A 110 7.34 -5.65 -11.71
N LEU A 111 6.19 -6.33 -11.52
CA LEU A 111 4.89 -5.81 -11.94
C LEU A 111 4.49 -4.55 -11.17
N LEU A 112 4.79 -4.49 -9.87
CA LEU A 112 4.53 -3.30 -9.06
C LEU A 112 5.37 -2.10 -9.52
N LYS A 113 6.63 -2.34 -9.91
CA LYS A 113 7.50 -1.32 -10.49
C LYS A 113 6.98 -0.84 -11.84
N GLU A 114 6.66 -1.76 -12.74
CA GLU A 114 6.12 -1.44 -14.06
C GLU A 114 4.83 -0.62 -13.93
N ASN A 115 3.93 -1.02 -13.02
CA ASN A 115 2.70 -0.28 -12.73
C ASN A 115 2.97 1.17 -12.28
N ALA A 116 3.96 1.39 -11.41
CA ALA A 116 4.32 2.73 -10.95
C ALA A 116 4.95 3.57 -12.08
N GLU A 117 5.86 2.98 -12.86
CA GLU A 117 6.49 3.66 -14.00
C GLU A 117 5.46 4.06 -15.06
N SER A 118 4.50 3.17 -15.38
CA SER A 118 3.43 3.47 -16.33
C SER A 118 2.54 4.64 -15.91
N LEU A 119 2.38 4.93 -14.61
CA LEU A 119 1.62 6.11 -14.16
C LEU A 119 2.24 7.39 -14.72
N TYR A 120 3.55 7.55 -14.56
CA TYR A 120 4.29 8.71 -15.02
C TYR A 120 4.48 8.72 -16.54
N GLU A 121 4.53 7.56 -17.19
CA GLU A 121 4.50 7.50 -18.66
C GLU A 121 3.16 7.99 -19.21
N HIS A 122 2.04 7.62 -18.59
CA HIS A 122 0.70 8.05 -19.00
C HIS A 122 0.43 9.52 -18.68
N ASP A 123 1.00 10.04 -17.59
CA ASP A 123 0.90 11.46 -17.21
C ASP A 123 1.26 12.40 -18.37
N LEU A 124 2.28 12.04 -19.16
CA LEU A 124 2.73 12.80 -20.33
C LEU A 124 1.68 12.97 -21.45
N TRP A 125 0.62 12.16 -21.42
CA TRP A 125 -0.41 12.14 -22.46
C TRP A 125 -1.77 12.69 -21.98
N ILE A 126 -1.88 13.09 -20.71
CA ILE A 126 -3.13 13.56 -20.12
C ILE A 126 -3.10 15.09 -19.98
N ASP A 127 -3.74 15.79 -20.93
CA ASP A 127 -3.68 17.27 -20.99
C ASP A 127 -4.37 18.02 -19.83
N TYR A 128 -5.17 17.34 -19.01
CA TYR A 128 -6.00 17.96 -17.98
C TYR A 128 -5.56 17.62 -16.56
N ALA A 129 -4.55 16.77 -16.37
CA ALA A 129 -4.08 16.32 -15.07
C ALA A 129 -2.59 16.01 -15.11
N ASP A 130 -1.88 16.40 -14.05
CA ASP A 130 -0.46 16.12 -13.84
C ASP A 130 -0.28 15.36 -12.51
N ILE A 131 0.59 14.37 -12.48
CA ILE A 131 1.16 13.86 -11.22
C ILE A 131 2.15 14.90 -10.70
N VAL A 132 1.95 15.32 -9.45
CA VAL A 132 2.81 16.27 -8.76
C VAL A 132 3.43 15.64 -7.53
N ASP A 133 4.76 15.74 -7.44
CA ASP A 133 5.55 15.19 -6.34
C ASP A 133 5.88 16.27 -5.31
N TYR A 134 5.71 15.94 -4.03
CA TYR A 134 6.04 16.78 -2.89
C TYR A 134 7.10 16.12 -2.02
N ASP A 135 8.20 16.82 -1.78
CA ASP A 135 9.28 16.36 -0.91
C ASP A 135 9.84 17.53 -0.11
N ASP A 136 9.66 17.48 1.21
CA ASP A 136 10.17 18.49 2.14
C ASP A 136 11.60 18.18 2.63
N GLY A 137 12.22 17.10 2.13
CA GLY A 137 13.54 16.65 2.55
C GLY A 137 13.58 15.99 3.93
N SER A 138 12.45 15.89 4.64
CA SER A 138 12.35 15.20 5.94
C SER A 138 12.30 13.68 5.80
N GLY A 139 12.22 13.15 4.58
CA GLY A 139 11.93 11.74 4.30
C GLY A 139 10.43 11.43 4.31
N ASN A 140 9.58 12.46 4.40
CA ASN A 140 8.14 12.34 4.26
C ASN A 140 7.70 13.02 2.96
N TYR A 141 7.80 12.27 1.87
CA TYR A 141 7.41 12.71 0.53
C TYR A 141 6.16 11.97 0.06
N PHE A 142 5.48 12.53 -0.93
CA PHE A 142 4.31 11.93 -1.53
C PHE A 142 4.00 12.54 -2.89
N SER A 143 3.12 11.88 -3.62
CA SER A 143 2.60 12.34 -4.90
C SER A 143 1.08 12.51 -4.82
N THR A 144 0.53 13.37 -5.68
CA THR A 144 -0.92 13.49 -5.90
C THR A 144 -1.20 13.95 -7.33
N ILE A 145 -2.48 14.05 -7.71
CA ILE A 145 -2.89 14.62 -8.99
C ILE A 145 -3.27 16.09 -8.81
N ARG A 146 -2.71 16.94 -9.66
CA ARG A 146 -3.20 18.29 -9.93
C ARG A 146 -3.97 18.28 -11.24
N TYR A 147 -5.22 18.70 -11.24
CA TYR A 147 -6.08 18.69 -12.43
C TYR A 147 -6.68 20.06 -12.72
N ARG A 148 -6.94 20.31 -14.01
CA ARG A 148 -7.50 21.57 -14.51
C ARG A 148 -9.00 21.46 -14.77
N VAL A 149 -9.77 22.37 -14.19
CA VAL A 149 -11.21 22.52 -14.41
C VAL A 149 -11.48 23.86 -15.08
N LEU A 150 -12.37 23.87 -16.07
CA LEU A 150 -12.84 25.10 -16.71
C LEU A 150 -14.12 25.58 -16.03
N GLU A 151 -14.04 26.66 -15.26
CA GLU A 151 -15.19 27.29 -14.59
C GLU A 151 -15.41 28.68 -15.18
N ASN A 152 -16.60 28.93 -15.73
CA ASN A 152 -16.95 30.20 -16.37
C ASN A 152 -15.94 30.69 -17.44
N GLY A 153 -15.34 29.75 -18.19
CA GLY A 153 -14.34 30.06 -19.22
C GLY A 153 -12.94 30.36 -18.68
N THR A 154 -12.73 30.26 -17.36
CA THR A 154 -11.43 30.41 -16.71
C THR A 154 -10.93 29.05 -16.23
N GLY A 155 -9.66 28.73 -16.50
CA GLY A 155 -9.05 27.50 -16.03
C GLY A 155 -8.58 27.64 -14.57
N HIS A 156 -9.00 26.71 -13.73
CA HIS A 156 -8.59 26.59 -12.34
C HIS A 156 -7.86 25.26 -12.13
N HIS A 157 -6.84 25.24 -11.27
CA HIS A 157 -6.17 24.00 -10.86
C HIS A 157 -6.63 23.61 -9.47
N TYR A 158 -6.89 22.32 -9.31
CA TYR A 158 -7.26 21.69 -8.06
C TYR A 158 -6.36 20.48 -7.82
N GLU A 159 -6.16 20.11 -6.56
CA GLU A 159 -5.38 18.93 -6.20
C GLU A 159 -6.28 17.91 -5.51
N LEU A 160 -6.05 16.63 -5.82
CA LEU A 160 -6.71 15.56 -5.10
C LEU A 160 -6.11 15.41 -3.70
N PRO A 161 -6.93 15.04 -2.71
CA PRO A 161 -6.41 14.53 -1.45
C PRO A 161 -5.48 13.34 -1.69
N LEU A 162 -4.43 13.25 -0.89
CA LEU A 162 -3.39 12.22 -0.94
C LEU A 162 -3.97 10.80 -1.07
N GLU A 163 -4.94 10.50 -0.23
CA GLU A 163 -5.53 9.18 -0.12
C GLU A 163 -6.29 8.81 -1.41
N VAL A 164 -6.86 9.80 -2.10
CA VAL A 164 -7.57 9.57 -3.35
C VAL A 164 -6.59 9.14 -4.43
N TYR A 165 -5.44 9.82 -4.54
CA TYR A 165 -4.39 9.42 -5.48
C TYR A 165 -3.94 7.97 -5.24
N TYR A 166 -3.51 7.63 -4.02
CA TYR A 166 -2.97 6.30 -3.79
C TYR A 166 -4.02 5.18 -3.90
N TRP A 167 -5.23 5.37 -3.39
CA TRP A 167 -6.25 4.30 -3.40
C TRP A 167 -6.98 4.14 -4.73
N TYR A 168 -7.05 5.18 -5.57
CA TYR A 168 -7.86 5.14 -6.80
C TYR A 168 -7.06 5.35 -8.07
N VAL A 169 -5.83 5.88 -7.99
CA VAL A 169 -4.93 6.01 -9.14
C VAL A 169 -3.81 4.99 -9.06
N VAL A 170 -3.09 4.91 -7.93
CA VAL A 170 -1.94 4.00 -7.80
C VAL A 170 -2.38 2.55 -7.65
N HIS A 171 -3.31 2.31 -6.72
CA HIS A 171 -3.78 0.98 -6.32
C HIS A 171 -5.32 0.86 -6.40
N PRO A 172 -5.94 1.08 -7.57
CA PRO A 172 -7.38 1.03 -7.70
C PRO A 172 -7.91 -0.38 -7.44
N LYS A 173 -8.88 -0.46 -6.52
CA LYS A 173 -9.66 -1.68 -6.31
C LYS A 173 -10.84 -1.69 -7.28
N ILE A 174 -10.70 -2.39 -8.40
CA ILE A 174 -11.71 -2.40 -9.48
C ILE A 174 -12.70 -3.56 -9.33
N THR A 175 -12.26 -4.76 -8.94
CA THR A 175 -13.13 -5.94 -8.66
C THR A 175 -12.47 -6.93 -7.69
N ASN A 176 -13.23 -7.90 -7.17
CA ASN A 176 -12.77 -8.92 -6.21
C ASN A 176 -11.45 -9.58 -6.63
N GLU A 177 -10.49 -9.43 -5.73
CA GLU A 177 -9.19 -10.06 -5.53
C GLU A 177 -8.85 -11.35 -6.31
N ASP A 178 -8.54 -11.23 -7.59
CA ASP A 178 -7.40 -11.94 -8.17
C ASP A 178 -6.64 -10.94 -9.05
N ILE A 179 -5.44 -10.56 -8.60
CA ILE A 179 -4.54 -9.67 -9.34
C ILE A 179 -3.84 -10.54 -10.37
N ASP A 180 -4.58 -10.89 -11.42
CA ASP A 180 -4.02 -11.52 -12.61
C ASP A 180 -4.03 -10.51 -13.76
N ALA A 181 -3.07 -10.63 -14.67
CA ALA A 181 -3.09 -9.83 -15.89
C ALA A 181 -4.41 -10.12 -16.60
N VAL A 182 -5.26 -9.11 -16.78
CA VAL A 182 -6.56 -9.28 -17.42
C VAL A 182 -6.30 -9.63 -18.89
N TYR A 183 -6.35 -10.93 -19.22
CA TYR A 183 -6.03 -11.50 -20.53
C TYR A 183 -4.59 -11.31 -21.04
N GLY A 184 -3.62 -11.12 -20.16
CA GLY A 184 -2.19 -10.98 -20.51
C GLY A 184 -1.60 -9.57 -20.36
N PRO A 185 -2.27 -8.48 -20.78
CA PRO A 185 -1.82 -7.11 -20.50
C PRO A 185 -2.32 -6.54 -19.17
N LEU A 186 -1.67 -5.47 -18.70
CA LEU A 186 -2.14 -4.63 -17.58
C LEU A 186 -3.53 -4.07 -17.88
N TRP A 187 -4.38 -3.93 -16.86
CA TRP A 187 -5.76 -3.41 -17.03
C TRP A 187 -5.81 -2.00 -17.65
N ARG A 188 -4.77 -1.18 -17.49
CA ARG A 188 -4.64 0.15 -18.11
C ARG A 188 -4.47 0.11 -19.63
N ASN A 189 -4.02 -1.02 -20.20
CA ASN A 189 -3.95 -1.21 -21.65
C ASN A 189 -5.33 -1.30 -22.30
N TYR A 190 -6.42 -1.32 -21.51
CA TYR A 190 -7.80 -1.26 -22.00
C TYR A 190 -8.42 0.15 -21.90
N LEU A 191 -7.67 1.13 -21.40
CA LEU A 191 -8.14 2.53 -21.26
C LEU A 191 -7.62 3.45 -22.39
N PHE A 192 -6.86 2.92 -23.35
CA PHE A 192 -6.32 3.66 -24.50
C PHE A 192 -6.49 2.84 -25.79
#